data_AF-A0A512HC96-F1
#
_entry.id   AF-A0A512HC96-F1
#
_cell.length_a   1.000
_cell.length_b   1.000
_cell.length_c   1.000
_cell.angle_alpha   90.00
_cell.angle_beta   90.00
_cell.angle_gamma   90.00
#
_symmetry.space_group_name_H-M   'P 1'
#
loop_
_entity.id
_entity.type
_entity.pdbx_description
1 polymer ?
#
loop_
_entity_poly.entity_id
_entity_poly.type
_entity_poly.pdbx_seq_one_letter_code
_entity_poly.pdbx_strand_id
1 'polypeptide(L)'
;MAAGNAIERMHKNIQELRNYMLDEKHFPYIVFLQGSNFATESFEVKRPDGSVVNILHNSGMLNRIDRVTASNFSRPINQNYCENIIVRAGDFKYMLQSASLFCKAAPWTAGEMAEVMLDVAKTSLRLLVDDLDANRV
;
A
#
# COMPACT_ATOMS: atom_id res chain seq x y z
N MET A 1 -14.75 -15.26 -12.18
CA MET A 1 -15.15 -15.65 -10.81
C MET A 1 -15.47 -14.37 -10.05
N ALA A 2 -16.54 -14.35 -9.24
CA ALA A 2 -16.78 -13.22 -8.35
C ALA A 2 -15.65 -13.13 -7.32
N ALA A 3 -15.07 -11.94 -7.14
CA ALA A 3 -13.93 -11.79 -6.24
C ALA A 3 -14.35 -11.96 -4.77
N GLY A 4 -13.55 -12.69 -3.99
CA GLY A 4 -13.76 -12.85 -2.56
C GLY A 4 -13.36 -11.62 -1.75
N ASN A 5 -13.34 -11.75 -0.41
CA ASN A 5 -12.96 -10.69 0.53
C ASN A 5 -11.77 -11.07 1.44
N ALA A 6 -11.10 -12.20 1.18
CA ALA A 6 -10.00 -12.69 2.02
C ALA A 6 -8.83 -11.70 2.18
N ILE A 7 -8.71 -10.71 1.27
CA ILE A 7 -7.72 -9.65 1.34
C ILE A 7 -7.87 -8.76 2.58
N GLU A 8 -9.09 -8.63 3.13
CA GLU A 8 -9.38 -7.78 4.30
C GLU A 8 -8.56 -8.19 5.54
N ARG A 9 -8.08 -9.45 5.61
CA ARG A 9 -7.22 -9.92 6.70
C ARG A 9 -5.91 -9.14 6.83
N MET A 10 -5.45 -8.47 5.77
CA MET A 10 -4.23 -7.66 5.81
C MET A 10 -4.30 -6.52 6.83
N HIS A 11 -5.51 -5.99 7.09
CA HIS A 11 -5.70 -4.89 8.04
C HIS A 11 -5.22 -5.26 9.45
N LYS A 12 -5.34 -6.54 9.84
CA LYS A 12 -4.89 -6.98 11.17
C LYS A 12 -3.40 -6.65 11.38
N ASN A 13 -2.52 -7.11 10.50
CA ASN A 13 -1.07 -6.87 10.67
C ASN A 13 -0.70 -5.39 10.55
N ILE A 14 -1.41 -4.62 9.73
CA ILE A 14 -1.22 -3.16 9.66
C ILE A 14 -1.54 -2.52 11.01
N GLN A 15 -2.64 -2.89 11.65
CA GLN A 15 -3.00 -2.36 12.98
C GLN A 15 -2.00 -2.77 14.06
N GLU A 16 -1.52 -4.02 14.05
CA GLU A 16 -0.49 -4.47 15.00
C GLU A 16 0.78 -3.63 14.89
N LEU A 17 1.28 -3.41 13.66
CA LEU A 17 2.50 -2.61 13.45
C LEU A 17 2.28 -1.12 13.71
N ARG A 18 1.09 -0.58 13.47
CA ARG A 18 0.75 0.80 13.85
C ARG A 18 0.84 1.01 15.35
N ASN A 19 0.31 0.07 16.13
CA ASN A 19 0.39 0.10 17.58
C ASN A 19 1.85 -0.03 18.06
N TYR A 20 2.64 -0.87 17.41
CA TYR A 20 4.06 -1.04 17.74
C TYR A 20 4.87 0.24 17.49
N MET A 21 4.55 0.99 16.43
CA MET A 21 5.29 2.19 16.00
C MET A 21 4.52 3.48 16.31
N LEU A 22 3.72 3.49 17.38
CA LEU A 22 2.77 4.58 17.65
C LEU A 22 3.46 5.93 17.91
N ASP A 23 4.65 5.91 18.49
CA ASP A 23 5.50 7.05 18.79
C ASP A 23 6.44 7.43 17.65
N GLU A 24 6.52 6.60 16.60
CA GLU A 24 7.38 6.84 15.44
C GLU A 24 6.78 7.87 14.48
N LYS A 25 7.64 8.72 13.91
CA LYS A 25 7.26 9.68 12.85
C LYS A 25 7.15 9.03 11.47
N HIS A 26 7.42 7.73 11.38
CA HIS A 26 7.40 6.98 10.14
C HIS A 26 6.59 5.69 10.29
N PHE A 27 6.02 5.20 9.19
CA PHE A 27 5.30 3.93 9.12
C PHE A 27 5.67 3.18 7.84
N PRO A 28 6.79 2.42 7.83
CA PRO A 28 7.39 1.81 6.66
C PRO A 28 6.68 0.50 6.28
N TYR A 29 5.36 0.46 6.32
CA TYR A 29 4.57 -0.72 5.98
C TYR A 29 4.20 -0.71 4.50
N ILE A 30 4.65 -1.72 3.76
CA ILE A 30 4.40 -1.89 2.32
C ILE A 30 3.48 -3.08 2.09
N VAL A 31 2.52 -2.93 1.17
CA VAL A 31 1.66 -4.02 0.72
C VAL A 31 1.71 -4.11 -0.78
N PHE A 32 2.26 -5.21 -1.29
CA PHE A 32 2.21 -5.55 -2.72
C PHE A 32 0.97 -6.39 -3.00
N LEU A 33 0.10 -5.86 -3.85
CA LEU A 33 -1.14 -6.48 -4.31
C LEU A 33 -1.01 -6.83 -5.78
N GLN A 34 -1.40 -8.06 -6.13
CA GLN A 34 -1.24 -8.62 -7.46
C GLN A 34 -2.49 -9.37 -7.91
N GLY A 35 -2.81 -9.24 -9.19
CA GLY A 35 -3.82 -10.05 -9.88
C GLY A 35 -5.00 -9.22 -10.37
N SER A 36 -5.95 -9.87 -11.04
CA SER A 36 -7.09 -9.20 -11.68
C SER A 36 -7.99 -8.42 -10.72
N ASN A 37 -7.99 -8.75 -9.43
CA ASN A 37 -8.75 -8.02 -8.41
C ASN A 37 -8.08 -6.70 -8.00
N PHE A 38 -6.84 -6.47 -8.41
CA PHE A 38 -6.07 -5.26 -8.10
C PHE A 38 -5.55 -4.57 -9.37
N ALA A 39 -6.25 -4.78 -10.48
CA ALA A 39 -5.97 -4.10 -11.72
C ALA A 39 -6.26 -2.60 -11.58
N THR A 40 -5.33 -1.76 -12.02
CA THR A 40 -5.47 -0.29 -12.08
C THR A 40 -5.86 0.19 -13.48
N GLU A 41 -5.73 -0.70 -14.48
CA GLU A 41 -6.07 -0.47 -15.86
C GLU A 41 -6.78 -1.70 -16.43
N SER A 42 -7.63 -1.49 -17.43
CA SER A 42 -8.33 -2.59 -18.09
C SER A 42 -7.38 -3.30 -19.06
N PHE A 43 -7.47 -4.63 -19.14
CA PHE A 43 -6.62 -5.42 -20.03
C PHE A 43 -7.39 -6.60 -20.65
N GLU A 44 -6.83 -7.16 -21.71
CA GLU A 44 -7.43 -8.27 -22.44
C GLU A 44 -6.70 -9.58 -22.16
N VAL A 45 -7.46 -10.68 -22.08
CA VAL A 45 -6.91 -12.03 -21.94
C VAL A 45 -7.44 -12.90 -23.08
N LYS A 46 -6.52 -13.42 -23.91
CA LYS A 46 -6.85 -14.36 -24.97
C LYS A 46 -6.91 -15.78 -24.40
N ARG A 47 -8.05 -16.45 -24.59
CA ARG A 47 -8.26 -17.84 -24.20
C ARG A 47 -7.64 -18.81 -25.22
N PRO A 48 -7.42 -20.09 -24.84
CA PRO A 48 -6.89 -21.10 -25.76
C PRO A 48 -7.72 -21.31 -27.04
N ASP A 49 -9.03 -21.05 -26.99
CA ASP A 49 -9.94 -21.12 -28.15
C ASP A 49 -9.85 -19.89 -29.07
N GLY A 50 -9.00 -18.91 -28.74
CA GLY A 50 -8.81 -17.68 -29.48
C GLY A 50 -9.76 -16.54 -29.09
N SER A 51 -10.78 -16.80 -28.26
CA SER A 51 -11.69 -15.75 -27.79
C SER A 51 -10.98 -14.79 -26.82
N VAL A 52 -11.42 -13.53 -26.81
CA VAL A 52 -10.82 -12.47 -25.97
C VAL A 52 -11.78 -12.09 -24.85
N VAL A 53 -11.26 -11.99 -23.63
CA VAL A 53 -12.00 -11.53 -22.44
C VAL A 53 -11.43 -10.21 -21.97
N ASN A 54 -12.28 -9.20 -21.86
CA ASN A 54 -11.90 -7.90 -21.36
C ASN A 54 -12.08 -7.85 -19.83
N ILE A 55 -10.99 -7.63 -19.11
CA ILE A 55 -10.97 -7.43 -17.67
C ILE A 55 -11.03 -5.94 -17.40
N LEU A 56 -12.17 -5.48 -16.87
CA LEU A 56 -12.40 -4.07 -16.55
C LEU A 56 -11.93 -3.77 -15.13
N HIS A 57 -10.98 -2.84 -14.99
CA HIS A 57 -10.45 -2.45 -13.67
C HIS A 57 -11.52 -1.83 -12.76
N ASN A 58 -12.51 -1.14 -13.31
CA ASN A 58 -13.59 -0.49 -12.56
C ASN A 58 -14.80 -1.39 -12.28
N SER A 59 -14.71 -2.69 -12.58
CA SER A 59 -15.80 -3.63 -12.29
C SER A 59 -15.79 -4.04 -10.82
N GLY A 60 -16.84 -3.66 -10.07
CA GLY A 60 -17.03 -4.08 -8.67
C GLY A 60 -17.19 -5.60 -8.48
N MET A 61 -17.45 -6.35 -9.57
CA MET A 61 -17.46 -7.82 -9.54
C MET A 61 -16.06 -8.41 -9.35
N LEU A 62 -15.01 -7.67 -9.76
CA LEU A 62 -13.62 -8.11 -9.75
C LEU A 62 -12.75 -7.28 -8.82
N ASN A 63 -12.81 -5.95 -8.90
CA ASN A 63 -11.89 -5.08 -8.19
C ASN A 63 -12.10 -5.11 -6.67
N ARG A 64 -11.01 -5.20 -5.90
CA ARG A 64 -10.99 -5.24 -4.43
C ARG A 64 -10.03 -4.22 -3.83
N ILE A 65 -9.53 -3.26 -4.61
CA ILE A 65 -8.66 -2.18 -4.11
C ILE A 65 -9.40 -1.39 -3.02
N ASP A 66 -10.69 -1.11 -3.19
CA ASP A 66 -11.49 -0.40 -2.17
C ASP A 66 -11.61 -1.14 -0.83
N ARG A 67 -11.34 -2.46 -0.80
CA ARG A 67 -11.30 -3.21 0.47
C ARG A 67 -10.08 -2.88 1.31
N VAL A 68 -9.08 -2.19 0.75
CA VAL A 68 -7.78 -1.94 1.40
C VAL A 68 -7.45 -0.46 1.54
N THR A 69 -8.13 0.45 0.82
CA THR A 69 -7.85 1.90 0.83
C THR A 69 -8.02 2.57 2.20
N ALA A 70 -8.83 1.99 3.09
CA ALA A 70 -8.90 2.46 4.48
C ALA A 70 -7.53 2.41 5.20
N SER A 71 -6.62 1.53 4.78
CA SER A 71 -5.28 1.41 5.37
C SER A 71 -4.31 2.53 4.95
N ASN A 72 -4.64 3.32 3.93
CA ASN A 72 -3.85 4.49 3.54
C ASN A 72 -4.66 5.79 3.55
N PHE A 73 -5.85 5.78 4.15
CA PHE A 73 -6.81 6.90 4.18
C PHE A 73 -7.24 7.37 2.79
N SER A 74 -7.38 6.42 1.85
CA SER A 74 -7.76 6.68 0.46
C SER A 74 -6.82 7.64 -0.28
N ARG A 75 -5.57 7.76 0.19
CA ARG A 75 -4.51 8.45 -0.55
C ARG A 75 -4.18 7.68 -1.85
N PRO A 76 -3.63 8.35 -2.87
CA PRO A 76 -3.26 7.68 -4.13
C PRO A 76 -2.46 6.39 -3.92
N ILE A 77 -2.81 5.30 -4.61
CA ILE A 77 -2.04 4.05 -4.58
C ILE A 77 -0.73 4.19 -5.37
N ASN A 78 0.17 3.21 -5.23
CA ASN A 78 1.48 3.16 -5.88
C ASN A 78 2.41 4.32 -5.49
N GLN A 79 2.35 4.74 -4.23
CA GLN A 79 3.21 5.80 -3.67
C GLN A 79 3.78 5.39 -2.31
N ASN A 80 4.94 5.96 -1.99
CA ASN A 80 5.59 5.82 -0.70
C ASN A 80 4.94 6.76 0.33
N TYR A 81 4.34 6.17 1.38
CA TYR A 81 3.74 6.88 2.51
C TYR A 81 4.43 6.60 3.83
N CYS A 82 5.72 6.27 3.79
CA CYS A 82 6.52 6.02 4.97
C CYS A 82 6.54 7.20 5.95
N GLU A 83 6.45 8.45 5.47
CA GLU A 83 6.37 9.62 6.34
C GLU A 83 4.93 9.81 6.85
N ASN A 84 4.74 9.81 8.18
CA ASN A 84 3.43 10.01 8.79
C ASN A 84 2.94 11.45 8.52
N ILE A 85 1.63 11.60 8.35
CA ILE A 85 1.02 12.93 8.16
C ILE A 85 0.39 13.40 9.46
N ILE A 86 0.40 14.71 9.70
CA ILE A 86 -0.31 15.34 10.81
C ILE A 86 -1.52 16.07 10.24
N VAL A 87 -2.72 15.65 10.67
CA VAL A 87 -3.97 16.34 10.35
C VAL A 87 -4.49 17.08 11.57
N ARG A 88 -5.17 18.21 11.34
CA ARG A 88 -5.83 18.98 12.40
C ARG A 88 -7.34 18.83 12.28
N ALA A 89 -8.00 18.59 13.40
CA ALA A 89 -9.45 18.66 13.51
C ALA A 89 -9.80 19.51 14.74
N GLY A 90 -10.18 20.77 14.50
CA GLY A 90 -10.25 21.80 15.55
C GLY A 90 -8.88 22.01 16.20
N ASP A 91 -8.83 21.94 17.52
CA ASP A 91 -7.61 22.13 18.30
C ASP A 91 -6.74 20.86 18.40
N PHE A 92 -7.27 19.71 17.97
CA PHE A 92 -6.56 18.43 18.05
C PHE A 92 -5.67 18.20 16.83
N LYS A 93 -4.45 17.71 17.09
CA LYS A 93 -3.52 17.21 16.08
C LYS A 93 -3.49 15.70 16.15
N TYR A 94 -3.72 15.04 15.01
CA TYR A 94 -3.65 13.58 14.89
C TYR A 94 -2.51 13.23 13.94
N MET A 95 -1.63 12.33 14.38
CA MET A 95 -0.66 11.67 13.50
C MET A 95 -1.32 10.47 12.84
N LEU A 96 -1.23 10.36 11.52
CA LEU A 96 -1.81 9.28 10.75
C LEU A 96 -0.71 8.44 10.10
N GLN A 97 -0.78 7.13 10.34
CA GLN A 97 0.14 6.12 9.80
C GLN A 97 -0.47 5.46 8.56
N SER A 98 -0.07 5.91 7.37
CA SER A 98 -0.57 5.41 6.08
C SER A 98 0.25 4.21 5.60
N ALA A 99 -0.38 3.06 5.34
CA ALA A 99 0.29 1.97 4.64
C ALA A 99 0.58 2.37 3.17
N SER A 100 1.73 1.96 2.64
CA SER A 100 2.07 2.15 1.24
C SER A 100 1.52 0.99 0.41
N LEU A 101 0.44 1.25 -0.34
CA LEU A 101 -0.26 0.24 -1.13
C LEU A 101 0.22 0.25 -2.57
N PHE A 102 0.81 -0.84 -3.04
CA PHE A 102 1.24 -1.02 -4.42
C PHE A 102 0.40 -2.09 -5.11
N CYS A 103 -0.34 -1.71 -6.13
CA CYS A 103 -1.31 -2.54 -6.84
C CYS A 103 -0.97 -2.61 -8.33
N LYS A 104 -0.95 -3.83 -8.88
CA LYS A 104 -0.97 -4.04 -10.33
C LYS A 104 -1.57 -5.40 -10.69
N ALA A 105 -2.02 -5.55 -11.94
CA ALA A 105 -2.55 -6.83 -12.42
C ALA A 105 -1.44 -7.86 -12.68
N ALA A 106 -0.32 -7.41 -13.26
CA ALA A 106 0.81 -8.25 -13.67
C ALA A 106 1.64 -8.75 -12.47
N PRO A 107 2.40 -9.85 -12.63
CA PRO A 107 3.34 -10.29 -11.61
C PRO A 107 4.35 -9.23 -11.20
N TRP A 108 4.64 -9.17 -9.90
CA TRP A 108 5.77 -8.39 -9.39
C TRP A 108 7.09 -9.11 -9.68
N THR A 109 8.07 -8.38 -10.22
CA THR A 109 9.45 -8.84 -10.28
C THR A 109 10.16 -8.50 -8.97
N ALA A 110 11.21 -9.26 -8.66
CA ALA A 110 12.04 -8.99 -7.48
C ALA A 110 12.70 -7.60 -7.54
N GLY A 111 13.08 -7.14 -8.74
CA GLY A 111 13.68 -5.82 -8.94
C GLY A 111 12.73 -4.68 -8.59
N GLU A 112 11.50 -4.71 -9.13
CA GLU A 112 10.49 -3.69 -8.82
C GLU A 112 10.16 -3.64 -7.32
N MET A 113 10.02 -4.81 -6.67
CA MET A 113 9.77 -4.86 -5.23
C MET A 113 10.96 -4.31 -4.44
N ALA A 114 12.19 -4.65 -4.84
CA ALA A 114 13.41 -4.16 -4.19
C ALA A 114 13.55 -2.64 -4.28
N GLU A 115 13.23 -2.04 -5.44
CA GLU A 115 13.24 -0.59 -5.62
C GLU A 115 12.28 0.11 -4.67
N VAL A 116 11.04 -0.37 -4.59
CA VAL A 116 10.00 0.16 -3.68
C VAL A 116 10.41 0.00 -2.22
N MET A 117 10.88 -1.19 -1.82
CA MET A 117 11.33 -1.44 -0.45
C MET A 117 12.51 -0.55 -0.07
N LEU A 118 13.46 -0.34 -0.99
CA LEU A 118 14.63 0.49 -0.77
C LEU A 118 14.26 1.97 -0.64
N ASP A 119 13.31 2.46 -1.44
CA ASP A 119 12.80 3.83 -1.35
C ASP A 119 12.14 4.11 0.01
N VAL A 120 11.28 3.18 0.46
CA VAL A 120 10.63 3.24 1.78
C VAL A 120 11.67 3.17 2.91
N ALA A 121 12.65 2.27 2.83
CA ALA A 121 13.71 2.15 3.82
C ALA A 121 14.57 3.43 3.89
N LYS A 122 14.91 4.04 2.75
CA LYS A 122 15.64 5.32 2.72
C LYS A 122 14.83 6.45 3.37
N THR A 123 13.52 6.47 3.14
CA THR A 123 12.62 7.45 3.78
C THR A 123 12.56 7.25 5.30
N SER A 124 12.48 6.00 5.75
CA SER A 124 12.54 5.63 7.16
C SER A 124 13.85 6.12 7.81
N LEU A 125 15.00 5.82 7.20
CA LEU A 125 16.31 6.25 7.71
C LEU A 125 16.45 7.77 7.77
N ARG A 126 15.92 8.49 6.77
CA ARG A 126 15.90 9.96 6.77
C ARG A 126 15.14 10.52 7.97
N LEU A 127 14.05 9.88 8.38
CA LEU A 127 13.23 10.33 9.52
C LEU A 127 13.83 9.96 10.88
N LEU A 128 14.66 8.91 10.93
CA LEU A 128 15.41 8.47 12.11
C LEU A 128 16.79 9.12 12.24
N VAL A 129 17.16 10.04 11.33
CA VAL A 129 18.53 10.59 11.27
C VAL A 129 18.97 11.23 12.59
N ASP A 130 18.04 11.88 13.28
CA ASP A 130 18.31 12.56 14.55
C ASP A 130 18.70 11.57 15.66
N ASP A 131 18.16 10.35 15.63
CA ASP A 131 18.43 9.29 16.61
C ASP A 131 19.68 8.46 16.24
N LEU A 132 20.07 8.52 14.97
CA LEU A 132 21.23 7.80 14.43
C LEU A 132 22.52 8.64 14.43
N ASP A 133 22.42 9.96 14.53
CA ASP A 133 23.58 10.84 14.63
C ASP A 133 24.20 10.77 16.03
N ALA A 134 25.26 9.97 16.16
CA ALA A 134 25.99 9.74 17.41
C ALA A 134 26.64 11.00 18.00
N ASN A 135 26.66 12.13 17.28
CA ASN A 135 27.24 13.40 17.76
C ASN A 135 26.26 14.28 18.54
N ARG A 136 25.05 13.80 18.83
CA ARG A 136 23.96 14.56 19.47
C ARG A 136 23.69 14.22 20.94
N VAL A 137 24.60 13.53 21.63
CA VAL A 137 24.56 13.30 23.10
C VAL A 137 25.51 14.24 23.83
#